data_AF-H0EYI0-F1
#
_entry.id   AF-H0EYI0-F1
#
_cell.length_a   1.000
_cell.length_b   1.000
_cell.length_c   1.000
_cell.angle_alpha   90.00
_cell.angle_beta   90.00
_cell.angle_gamma   90.00
#
_symmetry.space_group_name_H-M   'P 1'
#
loop_
_entity.id
_entity.type
_entity.pdbx_description
1 polymer ?
#
loop_
_entity_poly.entity_id
_entity_poly.type
_entity_poly.pdbx_seq_one_letter_code
_entity_poly.pdbx_strand_id
1 'polypeptide(L)'
;MSHSTISHDGVSHHPLGAGSYYCEDNPIEYLETLTQPDRPAIKIFVGAQPNSSTHIGNIMNMCTAFALAEALTKRGNKVTVSMDLVDTAPTPEKSVVYDGVSYQRSLRLTKHSAKFEGDFLRILNRLHEVSGVDFELRKQSEIMGGPGVSNILREIIANHDKLGAILEPRYKKLGLRSACPKLGCGLADKHGITNQYREDSIIFCWPVHGSYTVSLLEETGTYTLKLELNT
;
A
#
# COMPACT_ATOMS: atom_id res chain seq x y z
N MET A 1 -20.50 10.62 -29.47
CA MET A 1 -21.03 10.04 -28.22
C MET A 1 -20.92 11.11 -27.15
N SER A 2 -22.04 11.63 -26.65
CA SER A 2 -22.05 12.69 -25.64
C SER A 2 -21.73 12.10 -24.27
N HIS A 3 -20.62 12.52 -23.67
CA HIS A 3 -20.32 12.18 -22.28
C HIS A 3 -21.33 12.90 -21.38
N SER A 4 -22.25 12.15 -20.75
CA SER A 4 -23.13 12.73 -19.74
C SER A 4 -22.29 12.98 -18.48
N THR A 5 -22.03 14.25 -18.18
CA THR A 5 -21.49 14.66 -16.89
C THR A 5 -22.64 14.64 -15.89
N ILE A 6 -22.45 13.92 -14.79
CA ILE A 6 -23.40 13.92 -13.68
C ILE A 6 -23.29 15.27 -12.97
N SER A 7 -24.38 16.02 -12.91
CA SER A 7 -24.47 17.28 -12.15
C SER A 7 -24.42 16.97 -10.65
N HIS A 8 -23.56 17.66 -9.90
CA HIS A 8 -23.48 17.57 -8.44
C HIS A 8 -23.44 18.97 -7.82
N ASP A 9 -23.97 19.12 -6.60
CA ASP A 9 -24.10 20.41 -5.90
C ASP A 9 -22.84 20.84 -5.14
N GLY A 10 -21.82 19.97 -5.10
CA GLY A 10 -20.55 20.25 -4.42
C GLY A 10 -20.63 20.14 -2.90
N VAL A 11 -21.72 19.60 -2.35
CA VAL A 11 -21.91 19.39 -0.92
C VAL A 11 -21.76 17.91 -0.60
N SER A 12 -20.92 17.58 0.37
CA SER A 12 -20.82 16.21 0.89
C SER A 12 -21.98 15.96 1.84
N HIS A 13 -23.10 15.44 1.30
CA HIS A 13 -24.27 15.06 2.12
C HIS A 13 -24.04 13.79 2.93
N HIS A 14 -23.09 12.95 2.50
CA HIS A 14 -22.74 11.68 3.11
C HIS A 14 -21.21 11.55 3.25
N PRO A 15 -20.56 12.37 4.10
CA PRO A 15 -19.15 12.17 4.38
C PRO A 15 -18.95 10.75 4.95
N LEU A 16 -17.89 10.06 4.52
CA LEU A 16 -17.56 8.66 4.83
C LEU A 16 -17.99 8.27 6.28
N GLY A 17 -18.70 7.17 6.50
CA GLY A 17 -18.44 5.87 5.87
C GLY A 17 -19.53 5.33 4.96
N ALA A 18 -19.24 5.25 3.65
CA ALA A 18 -19.94 4.34 2.75
C ALA A 18 -19.92 2.88 3.27
N GLY A 19 -18.87 2.49 4.00
CA GLY A 19 -18.74 1.16 4.60
C GLY A 19 -19.84 0.82 5.60
N SER A 20 -20.33 1.78 6.41
CA SER A 20 -21.46 1.52 7.33
C SER A 20 -22.79 1.34 6.61
N TYR A 21 -22.95 1.90 5.41
CA TYR A 21 -24.16 1.70 4.61
C TYR A 21 -24.16 0.36 3.86
N TYR A 22 -22.99 -0.17 3.50
CA TYR A 22 -22.87 -1.49 2.86
C TYR A 22 -22.93 -2.64 3.87
N CYS A 23 -22.33 -2.47 5.05
CA CYS A 23 -22.34 -3.48 6.10
C CYS A 23 -23.66 -3.55 6.88
N GLU A 24 -24.58 -2.61 6.64
CA GLU A 24 -25.83 -2.41 7.40
C GLU A 24 -25.59 -2.55 8.93
N ASP A 25 -26.55 -3.12 9.67
CA ASP A 25 -26.43 -3.39 11.10
C ASP A 25 -25.59 -4.64 11.43
N ASN A 26 -25.23 -5.45 10.42
CA ASN A 26 -24.55 -6.73 10.62
C ASN A 26 -23.39 -6.97 9.63
N PRO A 27 -22.18 -6.45 9.92
CA PRO A 27 -21.02 -6.58 9.05
C PRO A 27 -20.59 -8.03 8.81
N ILE A 28 -20.90 -8.95 9.73
CA ILE A 28 -20.53 -10.36 9.58
C ILE A 28 -21.38 -11.01 8.48
N GLU A 29 -22.69 -10.82 8.53
CA GLU A 29 -23.61 -11.37 7.52
C GLU A 29 -23.36 -10.78 6.14
N TYR A 30 -23.08 -9.47 6.07
CA TYR A 30 -22.69 -8.85 4.81
C TYR A 30 -21.44 -9.50 4.22
N LEU A 31 -20.39 -9.68 5.02
CA LEU A 31 -19.14 -10.30 4.55
C LEU A 31 -19.34 -11.75 4.11
N GLU A 32 -20.23 -12.50 4.77
CA GLU A 32 -20.61 -13.85 4.34
C GLU A 32 -21.29 -13.86 2.96
N THR A 33 -22.08 -12.84 2.62
CA THR A 33 -22.67 -12.75 1.27
C THR A 33 -21.62 -12.59 0.16
N LEU A 34 -20.43 -12.07 0.51
CA LEU A 34 -19.30 -11.92 -0.41
C LEU A 34 -18.48 -13.21 -0.53
N THR A 35 -18.66 -14.16 0.39
CA THR A 35 -18.05 -15.48 0.29
C THR A 35 -18.84 -16.37 -0.67
N GLN A 36 -18.14 -16.99 -1.60
CA GLN A 36 -18.74 -17.86 -2.60
C GLN A 36 -18.43 -19.33 -2.25
N PRO A 37 -19.30 -20.30 -2.58
CA PRO A 37 -19.06 -21.72 -2.31
C PRO A 37 -17.76 -22.27 -2.90
N ASP A 38 -17.27 -21.66 -3.98
CA ASP A 38 -16.02 -21.98 -4.68
C ASP A 38 -14.79 -21.20 -4.14
N ARG A 39 -14.99 -20.29 -3.19
CA ARG A 39 -13.94 -19.49 -2.53
C ARG A 39 -13.97 -19.75 -1.02
N PRO A 40 -13.47 -20.91 -0.57
CA PRO A 40 -13.71 -21.42 0.77
C PRO A 40 -12.92 -20.71 1.88
N ALA A 41 -12.17 -19.65 1.56
CA ALA A 41 -11.29 -18.98 2.52
C ALA A 41 -11.33 -17.46 2.39
N ILE A 42 -11.43 -16.79 3.54
CA ILE A 42 -11.39 -15.34 3.67
C ILE A 42 -9.99 -14.96 4.14
N LYS A 43 -9.42 -13.90 3.55
CA LYS A 43 -8.16 -13.31 4.00
C LYS A 43 -8.37 -11.85 4.35
N ILE A 44 -8.13 -11.50 5.61
CA ILE A 44 -8.29 -10.13 6.11
C ILE A 44 -6.92 -9.46 6.11
N PHE A 45 -6.75 -8.40 5.32
CA PHE A 45 -5.49 -7.68 5.21
C PHE A 45 -5.43 -6.51 6.19
N VAL A 46 -4.32 -6.39 6.90
CA VAL A 46 -3.99 -5.25 7.76
C VAL A 46 -2.62 -4.74 7.35
N GLY A 47 -2.50 -3.45 7.06
CA GLY A 47 -1.24 -2.83 6.67
C GLY A 47 -0.66 -1.96 7.79
N ALA A 48 0.66 -1.96 7.95
CA ALA A 48 1.36 -0.93 8.74
C ALA A 48 2.73 -0.60 8.17
N GLN A 49 3.19 0.61 8.48
CA GLN A 49 4.56 1.04 8.25
C GLN A 49 5.37 0.79 9.53
N PRO A 50 6.39 -0.10 9.52
CA PRO A 50 7.20 -0.38 10.70
C PRO A 50 8.25 0.73 10.94
N ASN A 51 7.81 1.99 11.10
CA ASN A 51 8.68 3.14 11.40
C ASN A 51 8.90 3.34 12.91
N SER A 52 8.07 2.72 13.75
CA SER A 52 8.15 2.73 15.21
C SER A 52 7.69 1.39 15.78
N SER A 53 7.84 1.24 17.10
CA SER A 53 7.13 0.19 17.83
C SER A 53 5.62 0.35 17.64
N THR A 54 4.88 -0.74 17.84
CA THR A 54 3.44 -0.83 17.66
C THR A 54 2.70 0.11 18.62
N HIS A 55 2.26 1.26 18.12
CA HIS A 55 1.41 2.17 18.87
C HIS A 55 -0.04 1.67 18.92
N ILE A 56 -0.86 2.30 19.77
CA ILE A 56 -2.25 1.91 20.01
C ILE A 56 -3.08 1.78 18.72
N GLY A 57 -2.90 2.67 17.74
CA GLY A 57 -3.55 2.56 16.43
C GLY A 57 -3.26 1.24 15.69
N ASN A 58 -1.98 0.81 15.64
CA ASN A 58 -1.61 -0.48 15.03
C ASN A 58 -2.23 -1.65 15.80
N ILE A 59 -2.19 -1.58 17.14
CA ILE A 59 -2.78 -2.60 18.02
C ILE A 59 -4.28 -2.72 17.76
N MET A 60 -5.00 -1.60 17.72
CA MET A 60 -6.44 -1.60 17.47
C MET A 60 -6.78 -2.19 16.09
N ASN A 61 -6.06 -1.83 15.03
CA ASN A 61 -6.27 -2.41 13.71
C ASN A 61 -6.07 -3.93 13.70
N MET A 62 -5.01 -4.43 14.34
CA MET A 62 -4.77 -5.88 14.47
C MET A 62 -5.88 -6.54 15.30
N CYS A 63 -6.25 -5.97 16.45
CA CYS A 63 -7.33 -6.50 17.30
C CYS A 63 -8.65 -6.57 16.54
N THR A 64 -9.02 -5.54 15.79
CA THR A 64 -10.25 -5.51 14.98
C THR A 64 -10.23 -6.60 13.91
N ALA A 65 -9.12 -6.79 13.21
CA ALA A 65 -9.00 -7.85 12.21
C ALA A 65 -9.12 -9.25 12.81
N PHE A 66 -8.49 -9.50 13.96
CA PHE A 66 -8.57 -10.78 14.66
C PHE A 66 -9.97 -11.04 15.24
N ALA A 67 -10.62 -10.02 15.81
CA ALA A 67 -12.00 -10.14 16.30
C ALA A 67 -12.98 -10.44 15.15
N LEU A 68 -12.81 -9.77 14.01
CA LEU A 68 -13.59 -10.04 12.80
C LEU A 68 -13.35 -11.46 12.27
N ALA A 69 -12.09 -11.89 12.20
CA ALA A 69 -11.73 -13.23 11.78
C ALA A 69 -12.32 -14.30 12.69
N GLU A 70 -12.23 -14.10 14.01
CA GLU A 70 -12.78 -15.02 15.00
C GLU A 70 -14.30 -15.17 14.85
N ALA A 71 -15.02 -14.06 14.65
CA ALA A 71 -16.46 -14.06 14.44
C ALA A 71 -16.86 -14.85 13.17
N LEU A 72 -16.13 -14.65 12.08
CA LEU A 72 -16.35 -15.39 10.82
C LEU A 72 -15.98 -16.88 10.96
N THR A 73 -14.90 -17.20 11.66
CA THR A 73 -14.49 -18.59 11.92
C THR A 73 -15.50 -19.35 12.77
N LYS A 74 -16.10 -18.71 13.78
CA LYS A 74 -17.19 -19.30 14.58
C LYS A 74 -18.43 -19.66 13.75
N ARG A 75 -18.60 -19.03 12.58
CA ARG A 75 -19.69 -19.33 11.63
C ARG A 75 -19.31 -20.37 10.57
N GLY A 76 -18.12 -20.98 10.68
CA GLY A 76 -17.67 -22.07 9.82
C GLY A 76 -16.76 -21.64 8.66
N ASN A 77 -16.41 -20.35 8.55
CA ASN A 77 -15.51 -19.86 7.51
C ASN A 77 -14.05 -20.18 7.85
N LYS A 78 -13.25 -20.53 6.84
CA LYS A 78 -11.78 -20.56 6.99
C LYS A 78 -11.24 -19.15 6.83
N VAL A 79 -10.66 -18.57 7.88
CA VAL A 79 -10.19 -17.19 7.86
C VAL A 79 -8.72 -17.10 8.30
N THR A 80 -7.95 -16.25 7.62
CA THR A 80 -6.56 -15.94 7.99
C THR A 80 -6.36 -14.42 7.98
N VAL A 81 -5.65 -13.91 8.98
CA VAL A 81 -5.23 -12.50 9.01
C VAL A 81 -3.87 -12.35 8.32
N SER A 82 -3.72 -11.37 7.45
CA SER A 82 -2.47 -11.05 6.78
C SER A 82 -1.98 -9.68 7.22
N MET A 83 -0.86 -9.66 7.95
CA MET A 83 -0.19 -8.44 8.34
C MET A 83 0.85 -8.05 7.29
N ASP A 84 0.61 -6.94 6.60
CA ASP A 84 1.45 -6.43 5.53
C ASP A 84 2.31 -5.26 6.02
N LEU A 85 3.63 -5.50 6.12
CA LEU A 85 4.60 -4.48 6.53
C LEU A 85 5.14 -3.72 5.30
N VAL A 86 4.83 -2.42 5.25
CA VAL A 86 5.18 -1.51 4.16
C VAL A 86 6.45 -0.73 4.51
N ASP A 87 7.58 -1.11 3.91
CA ASP A 87 8.91 -0.55 4.20
C ASP A 87 9.31 0.62 3.30
N THR A 88 8.41 1.06 2.42
CA THR A 88 8.65 2.19 1.51
C THR A 88 8.26 3.56 2.09
N ALA A 89 7.76 3.58 3.32
CA ALA A 89 7.47 4.82 4.05
C ALA A 89 8.73 5.70 4.20
N PRO A 90 8.57 7.03 4.34
CA PRO A 90 9.69 7.91 4.57
C PRO A 90 10.42 7.57 5.87
N THR A 91 11.75 7.68 5.83
CA THR A 91 12.59 7.61 7.02
C THR A 91 12.36 8.83 7.93
N PRO A 92 12.63 8.72 9.24
CA PRO A 92 12.62 9.87 10.15
C PRO A 92 13.67 10.93 9.82
N GLU A 93 14.67 10.60 9.01
CA GLU A 93 15.66 11.54 8.51
C GLU A 93 14.97 12.64 7.68
N LYS A 94 15.46 13.88 7.77
CA LYS A 94 14.85 15.01 7.08
C LYS A 94 14.93 14.81 5.56
N SER A 95 13.78 14.90 4.91
CA SER A 95 13.69 15.08 3.45
C SER A 95 14.54 16.25 2.99
N VAL A 96 15.14 16.13 1.81
CA VAL A 96 15.92 17.20 1.18
C VAL A 96 15.02 17.91 0.17
N VAL A 97 15.04 19.25 0.14
CA VAL A 97 14.39 20.02 -0.91
C VAL A 97 15.45 20.48 -1.91
N TYR A 98 15.23 20.22 -3.19
CA TYR A 98 16.08 20.67 -4.29
C TYR A 98 15.19 21.24 -5.39
N ASP A 99 15.43 22.49 -5.81
CA ASP A 99 14.62 23.22 -6.80
C ASP A 99 13.10 23.14 -6.55
N GLY A 100 12.70 23.24 -5.28
CA GLY A 100 11.29 23.18 -4.86
C GLY A 100 10.68 21.78 -4.85
N VAL A 101 11.42 20.74 -5.24
CA VAL A 101 10.99 19.34 -5.18
C VAL A 101 11.53 18.69 -3.91
N SER A 102 10.67 17.99 -3.17
CA SER A 102 11.04 17.25 -1.96
C SER A 102 11.52 15.84 -2.33
N TYR A 103 12.66 15.43 -1.78
CA TYR A 103 13.25 14.12 -1.94
C TYR A 103 13.39 13.41 -0.59
N GLN A 104 13.12 12.11 -0.56
CA GLN A 104 13.15 11.31 0.67
C GLN A 104 13.76 9.94 0.46
N ARG A 105 14.25 9.34 1.56
CA ARG A 105 14.66 7.93 1.63
C ARG A 105 13.56 7.10 2.26
N SER A 106 13.41 5.86 1.82
CA SER A 106 12.49 4.89 2.40
C SER A 106 13.10 4.11 3.57
N LEU A 107 12.24 3.60 4.48
CA LEU A 107 12.67 2.76 5.60
C LEU A 107 13.50 1.56 5.14
N ARG A 108 13.17 1.00 3.97
CA ARG A 108 13.89 -0.08 3.29
C ARG A 108 15.39 0.18 3.21
N LEU A 109 15.79 1.37 2.77
CA LEU A 109 17.21 1.72 2.61
C LEU A 109 17.94 1.72 3.96
N THR A 110 17.29 2.29 4.99
CA THR A 110 17.88 2.41 6.34
C THR A 110 17.81 1.11 7.15
N LYS A 111 17.12 0.09 6.65
CA LYS A 111 16.78 -1.15 7.39
C LYS A 111 16.11 -0.87 8.74
N HIS A 112 15.45 0.28 8.87
CA HIS A 112 14.85 0.71 10.15
C HIS A 112 13.67 -0.17 10.55
N SER A 113 12.95 -0.72 9.58
CA SER A 113 11.83 -1.65 9.77
C SER A 113 12.20 -2.89 10.59
N ALA A 114 13.40 -3.42 10.41
CA ALA A 114 13.87 -4.62 11.09
C ALA A 114 13.93 -4.47 12.63
N LYS A 115 14.01 -3.24 13.14
CA LYS A 115 14.04 -2.95 14.58
C LYS A 115 12.70 -3.22 15.25
N PHE A 116 11.59 -3.14 14.52
CA PHE A 116 10.24 -3.18 15.08
C PHE A 116 9.44 -4.41 14.66
N GLU A 117 9.89 -5.16 13.66
CA GLU A 117 9.24 -6.39 13.18
C GLU A 117 8.91 -7.35 14.34
N GLY A 118 9.81 -7.49 15.32
CA GLY A 118 9.59 -8.30 16.52
C GLY A 118 8.45 -7.81 17.43
N ASP A 119 8.22 -6.50 17.52
CA ASP A 119 7.11 -5.93 18.29
C ASP A 119 5.75 -6.24 17.64
N PHE A 120 5.67 -6.18 16.31
CA PHE A 120 4.49 -6.61 15.56
C PHE A 120 4.23 -8.10 15.76
N LEU A 121 5.26 -8.94 15.57
CA LEU A 121 5.14 -10.39 15.71
C LEU A 121 4.69 -10.80 17.13
N ARG A 122 5.19 -10.13 18.17
CA ARG A 122 4.77 -10.38 19.56
C ARG A 122 3.26 -10.18 19.74
N ILE A 123 2.69 -9.11 19.18
CA ILE A 123 1.26 -8.83 19.29
C ILE A 123 0.44 -9.82 18.47
N LEU A 124 0.85 -10.12 17.24
CA LEU A 124 0.16 -11.07 16.38
C LEU A 124 0.11 -12.47 17.01
N ASN A 125 1.22 -12.94 17.58
CA ASN A 125 1.26 -14.20 18.33
C ASN A 125 0.29 -14.17 19.51
N ARG A 126 0.25 -13.06 20.26
CA ARG A 126 -0.69 -12.93 21.38
C ARG A 126 -2.15 -12.96 20.93
N LEU A 127 -2.47 -12.32 19.81
CA LEU A 127 -3.82 -12.33 19.26
C LEU A 127 -4.21 -13.72 18.76
N HIS A 128 -3.30 -14.42 18.09
CA HIS A 128 -3.47 -15.81 17.70
C HIS A 128 -3.76 -16.73 18.90
N GLU A 129 -2.97 -16.63 19.98
CA GLU A 129 -3.18 -17.40 21.20
C GLU A 129 -4.58 -17.19 21.81
N VAL A 130 -5.10 -15.97 21.74
CA VAL A 130 -6.37 -15.59 22.39
C VAL A 130 -7.58 -15.95 21.51
N SER A 131 -7.50 -15.77 20.19
CA SER A 131 -8.64 -15.98 19.30
C SER A 131 -8.63 -17.33 18.56
N GLY A 132 -7.49 -18.02 18.52
CA GLY A 132 -7.30 -19.23 17.72
C GLY A 132 -7.23 -18.97 16.20
N VAL A 133 -7.15 -17.72 15.77
CA VAL A 133 -7.10 -17.34 14.34
C VAL A 133 -5.65 -17.37 13.85
N ASP A 134 -5.40 -18.06 12.73
CA ASP A 134 -4.10 -18.07 12.07
C ASP A 134 -3.78 -16.73 11.40
N PHE A 135 -2.49 -16.40 11.36
CA PHE A 135 -2.00 -15.22 10.66
C PHE A 135 -0.72 -15.48 9.87
N GLU A 136 -0.46 -14.59 8.92
CA GLU A 136 0.82 -14.47 8.23
C GLU A 136 1.35 -13.04 8.36
N LEU A 137 2.67 -12.90 8.30
CA LEU A 137 3.36 -11.62 8.25
C LEU A 137 4.10 -11.54 6.91
N ARG A 138 3.79 -10.53 6.10
CA ARG A 138 4.40 -10.34 4.79
C ARG A 138 5.15 -9.02 4.71
N LYS A 139 6.27 -9.03 4.01
CA LYS A 139 7.02 -7.82 3.65
C LYS A 139 6.49 -7.27 2.33
N GLN A 140 6.62 -5.96 2.15
CA GLN A 140 6.24 -5.33 0.88
C GLN A 140 6.90 -5.98 -0.34
N SER A 141 8.13 -6.49 -0.23
CA SER A 141 8.77 -7.23 -1.33
C SER A 141 7.99 -8.47 -1.76
N GLU A 142 7.38 -9.19 -0.82
CA GLU A 142 6.55 -10.36 -1.10
C GLU A 142 5.23 -9.96 -1.77
N ILE A 143 4.65 -8.84 -1.33
CA ILE A 143 3.44 -8.26 -1.94
C ILE A 143 3.76 -7.83 -3.38
N MET A 144 4.82 -7.06 -3.57
CA MET A 144 5.21 -6.53 -4.89
C MET A 144 5.70 -7.61 -5.86
N GLY A 145 6.20 -8.73 -5.34
CA GLY A 145 6.57 -9.92 -6.12
C GLY A 145 5.41 -10.87 -6.41
N GLY A 146 4.20 -10.55 -5.95
CA GLY A 146 3.03 -11.40 -6.11
C GLY A 146 2.58 -11.60 -7.57
N PRO A 147 1.94 -12.73 -7.89
CA PRO A 147 1.36 -12.96 -9.22
C PRO A 147 0.38 -11.84 -9.61
N GLY A 148 0.48 -11.37 -10.86
CA GLY A 148 -0.42 -10.34 -11.40
C GLY A 148 -0.11 -8.89 -10.99
N VAL A 149 0.77 -8.67 -10.00
CA VAL A 149 1.11 -7.31 -9.54
C VAL A 149 1.77 -6.49 -10.64
N SER A 150 2.61 -7.11 -11.46
CA SER A 150 3.21 -6.44 -12.62
C SER A 150 2.17 -5.97 -13.64
N ASN A 151 1.07 -6.70 -13.84
CA ASN A 151 -0.01 -6.27 -14.72
C ASN A 151 -0.76 -5.08 -14.11
N ILE A 152 -1.08 -5.15 -12.82
CA ILE A 152 -1.77 -4.08 -12.08
C ILE A 152 -0.93 -2.79 -12.10
N LEU A 153 0.38 -2.88 -11.82
CA LEU A 153 1.25 -1.70 -11.85
C LEU A 153 1.35 -1.11 -13.26
N ARG A 154 1.45 -1.93 -14.31
CA ARG A 154 1.43 -1.42 -15.69
C ARG A 154 0.14 -0.67 -16.00
N GLU A 155 -1.01 -1.17 -15.56
CA GLU A 155 -2.29 -0.49 -15.74
C GLU A 155 -2.34 0.85 -14.97
N ILE A 156 -1.88 0.88 -13.73
CA ILE A 156 -1.77 2.11 -12.93
C ILE A 156 -0.85 3.12 -13.62
N ILE A 157 0.32 2.67 -14.10
CA ILE A 157 1.31 3.50 -14.79
C ILE A 157 0.75 4.03 -16.11
N ALA A 158 0.07 3.21 -16.89
CA ALA A 158 -0.58 3.63 -18.14
C ALA A 158 -1.64 4.72 -17.90
N ASN A 159 -2.26 4.74 -16.72
CA ASN A 159 -3.26 5.72 -16.31
C ASN A 159 -2.71 6.84 -15.40
N HIS A 160 -1.39 7.01 -15.31
CA HIS A 160 -0.75 7.89 -14.33
C HIS A 160 -1.24 9.35 -14.34
N ASP A 161 -1.55 9.93 -15.50
CA ASP A 161 -2.06 11.31 -15.58
C ASP A 161 -3.45 11.45 -14.95
N LYS A 162 -4.36 10.52 -15.29
CA LYS A 162 -5.71 10.48 -14.74
C LYS A 162 -5.68 10.21 -13.23
N LEU A 163 -4.92 9.20 -12.81
CA LEU A 163 -4.80 8.84 -11.41
C LEU A 163 -4.09 9.92 -10.60
N GLY A 164 -3.04 10.54 -11.16
CA GLY A 164 -2.32 11.64 -10.52
C GLY A 164 -3.22 12.85 -10.26
N ALA A 165 -4.08 13.21 -11.21
CA ALA A 165 -5.05 14.30 -11.03
C ALA A 165 -6.10 14.02 -9.95
N ILE A 166 -6.48 12.74 -9.75
CA ILE A 166 -7.48 12.32 -8.75
C ILE A 166 -6.84 12.18 -7.37
N LEU A 167 -5.71 11.49 -7.28
CA LEU A 167 -5.08 11.09 -6.02
C LEU A 167 -4.19 12.19 -5.43
N GLU A 168 -3.59 13.03 -6.25
CA GLU A 168 -2.73 14.14 -5.82
C GLU A 168 -3.06 15.43 -6.61
N PRO A 169 -4.21 16.08 -6.34
CA PRO A 169 -4.69 17.20 -7.13
C PRO A 169 -3.73 18.40 -7.15
N ARG A 170 -2.87 18.54 -6.14
CA ARG A 170 -1.91 19.64 -6.03
C ARG A 170 -0.84 19.59 -7.12
N TYR A 171 -0.26 18.41 -7.35
CA TYR A 171 0.81 18.22 -8.35
C TYR A 171 0.28 17.62 -9.65
N LYS A 172 -0.89 16.95 -9.62
CA LYS A 172 -1.46 16.17 -10.72
C LYS A 172 -0.48 15.13 -11.26
N LYS A 173 0.32 14.57 -10.35
CA LYS A 173 1.35 13.57 -10.64
C LYS A 173 1.10 12.36 -9.78
N LEU A 174 1.29 11.19 -10.37
CA LEU A 174 1.24 9.95 -9.62
C LEU A 174 2.45 9.89 -8.69
N GLY A 175 2.20 9.77 -7.39
CA GLY A 175 3.23 9.62 -6.34
C GLY A 175 3.96 8.28 -6.37
N LEU A 176 4.49 7.92 -7.55
CA LEU A 176 5.30 6.75 -7.79
C LEU A 176 6.77 7.14 -7.66
N ARG A 177 7.53 6.35 -6.93
CA ARG A 177 8.93 6.63 -6.63
C ARG A 177 9.79 5.44 -7.00
N SER A 178 11.08 5.71 -7.20
CA SER A 178 12.11 4.68 -7.27
C SER A 178 13.34 5.28 -6.62
N ALA A 179 14.04 4.52 -5.77
CA ALA A 179 15.21 5.03 -5.07
C ALA A 179 16.40 5.25 -6.02
N CYS A 180 17.14 6.36 -5.85
CA CYS A 180 18.36 6.61 -6.62
C CYS A 180 19.35 5.45 -6.46
N PRO A 181 19.82 4.81 -7.57
CA PRO A 181 20.59 3.58 -7.51
C PRO A 181 22.07 3.78 -7.13
N LYS A 182 22.54 5.02 -7.02
CA LYS A 182 23.91 5.30 -6.55
C LYS A 182 24.07 4.84 -5.11
N LEU A 183 25.12 4.07 -4.86
CA LEU A 183 25.46 3.50 -3.56
C LEU A 183 25.43 4.58 -2.46
N GLY A 184 24.66 4.35 -1.40
CA GLY A 184 24.50 5.28 -0.27
C GLY A 184 23.55 6.46 -0.50
N CYS A 185 22.98 6.62 -1.71
CA CYS A 185 22.05 7.71 -1.99
C CYS A 185 20.61 7.38 -1.57
N GLY A 186 19.90 6.60 -2.39
CA GLY A 186 18.51 6.18 -2.17
C GLY A 186 17.47 7.30 -2.02
N LEU A 187 17.79 8.54 -2.38
CA LEU A 187 16.81 9.63 -2.47
C LEU A 187 15.86 9.38 -3.66
N ALA A 188 14.59 9.65 -3.45
CA ALA A 188 13.56 9.61 -4.48
C ALA A 188 12.65 10.83 -4.36
N ASP A 189 12.18 11.33 -5.50
CA ASP A 189 11.18 12.40 -5.57
C ASP A 189 9.92 11.96 -4.81
N LYS A 190 9.55 12.70 -3.76
CA LYS A 190 8.46 12.35 -2.86
C LYS A 190 7.12 12.27 -3.59
N HIS A 191 6.89 13.13 -4.57
CA HIS A 191 5.58 13.27 -5.22
C HIS A 191 5.61 12.84 -6.70
N GLY A 192 6.73 12.33 -7.20
CA GLY A 192 6.89 11.91 -8.58
C GLY A 192 6.82 13.06 -9.58
N ILE A 193 7.15 14.29 -9.15
CA ILE A 193 7.03 15.52 -9.95
C ILE A 193 7.93 15.45 -11.19
N THR A 194 9.13 14.90 -11.01
CA THR A 194 10.19 14.83 -12.02
C THR A 194 10.17 13.55 -12.86
N ASN A 195 9.21 12.65 -12.61
CA ASN A 195 9.09 11.40 -13.35
C ASN A 195 8.69 11.64 -14.81
N GLN A 196 9.30 10.89 -15.73
CA GLN A 196 8.88 10.86 -17.13
C GLN A 196 8.44 9.44 -17.49
N TYR A 197 7.21 9.32 -17.97
CA TYR A 197 6.60 8.07 -18.35
C TYR A 197 6.76 7.84 -19.85
N ARG A 198 7.14 6.63 -20.23
CA ARG A 198 7.17 6.12 -21.60
C ARG A 198 6.34 4.85 -21.66
N GLU A 199 6.07 4.35 -22.86
CA GLU A 199 5.30 3.11 -23.08
C GLU A 199 5.84 1.94 -22.24
N ASP A 200 7.15 1.72 -22.28
CA ASP A 200 7.80 0.56 -21.69
C ASP A 200 8.74 0.88 -20.53
N SER A 201 8.79 2.13 -20.08
CA SER A 201 9.75 2.55 -19.05
C SER A 201 9.36 3.81 -18.32
N ILE A 202 9.97 4.02 -17.16
CA ILE A 202 9.87 5.26 -16.40
C ILE A 202 11.27 5.78 -16.15
N ILE A 203 11.46 7.08 -16.39
CA ILE A 203 12.69 7.78 -16.05
C ILE A 203 12.45 8.53 -14.74
N PHE A 204 13.29 8.22 -13.75
CA PHE A 204 13.37 8.91 -12.48
C PHE A 204 14.62 9.80 -12.45
N CYS A 205 14.62 10.84 -11.63
CA CYS A 205 15.73 11.77 -11.53
C CYS A 205 16.03 12.17 -10.08
N TRP A 206 17.30 12.10 -9.69
CA TRP A 206 17.83 12.83 -8.56
C TRP A 206 18.85 13.83 -9.11
N PRO A 207 18.62 15.15 -9.03
CA PRO A 207 19.42 16.16 -9.75
C PRO A 207 20.94 16.07 -9.55
N VAL A 208 21.41 15.60 -8.39
CA VAL A 208 22.85 15.46 -8.12
C VAL A 208 23.47 14.23 -8.81
N HIS A 209 22.72 13.14 -9.01
CA HIS A 209 23.24 11.91 -9.64
C HIS A 209 22.68 11.65 -11.05
N GLY A 210 21.77 12.49 -11.52
CA GLY A 210 21.16 12.40 -12.84
C GLY A 210 19.98 11.42 -12.90
N SER A 211 19.53 11.21 -14.14
CA SER A 211 18.38 10.36 -14.45
C SER A 211 18.77 8.89 -14.56
N TYR A 212 17.82 8.01 -14.23
CA TYR A 212 17.92 6.56 -14.40
C TYR A 212 16.57 5.98 -14.79
N THR A 213 16.61 4.85 -15.49
CA THR A 213 15.43 4.25 -16.11
C THR A 213 15.07 2.94 -15.43
N VAL A 214 13.78 2.74 -15.18
CA VAL A 214 13.19 1.46 -14.80
C VAL A 214 12.40 0.93 -15.99
N SER A 215 12.77 -0.26 -16.48
CA SER A 215 12.06 -0.95 -17.56
C SER A 215 10.84 -1.70 -17.03
N LEU A 216 9.70 -1.58 -17.73
CA LEU A 216 8.44 -2.27 -17.40
C LEU A 216 8.29 -3.61 -18.13
N LEU A 217 9.20 -3.89 -19.07
CA LEU A 217 9.27 -5.11 -19.88
C LEU A 217 10.08 -6.24 -19.25
N GLU A 218 10.67 -6.04 -18.06
CA GLU A 218 11.39 -7.12 -17.37
C GLU A 218 10.46 -8.33 -17.18
N GLU A 219 10.72 -9.44 -17.88
CA GLU A 219 9.89 -10.65 -17.90
C GLU A 219 9.70 -11.26 -16.52
N THR A 220 10.72 -11.11 -15.66
CA THR A 220 10.72 -11.55 -14.26
C THR A 220 9.83 -10.69 -13.35
N GLY A 221 9.32 -9.56 -13.84
CA GLY A 221 8.56 -8.60 -13.05
C GLY A 221 9.39 -7.89 -11.97
N THR A 222 10.72 -8.04 -11.97
CA THR A 222 11.61 -7.53 -10.91
C THR A 222 11.57 -6.01 -10.76
N TYR A 223 11.11 -5.29 -11.78
CA TYR A 223 10.92 -3.86 -11.72
C TYR A 223 9.92 -3.44 -10.63
N THR A 224 8.95 -4.30 -10.27
CA THR A 224 7.96 -4.02 -9.22
C THR A 224 8.65 -3.75 -7.89
N LEU A 225 9.77 -4.42 -7.62
CA LEU A 225 10.56 -4.26 -6.40
C LEU A 225 11.34 -2.93 -6.37
N LYS A 226 11.59 -2.32 -7.53
CA LYS A 226 12.28 -1.02 -7.68
C LYS A 226 11.32 0.16 -7.52
N LEU A 227 10.01 -0.10 -7.59
CA LEU A 227 8.96 0.90 -7.47
C LEU A 227 8.46 0.99 -6.03
N GLU A 228 8.25 2.22 -5.59
CA GLU A 228 7.66 2.54 -4.30
C GLU A 228 6.42 3.40 -4.54
N LEU A 229 5.26 2.94 -4.06
CA LEU A 229 4.03 3.73 -4.11
C LEU A 229 3.96 4.61 -2.86
N ASN A 230 3.56 5.87 -3.00
CA ASN A 230 3.14 6.64 -1.84
C ASN A 230 1.87 6.02 -1.25
N THR A 231 1.94 5.80 0.06
CA THR A 231 0.77 5.62 0.93
C THR A 231 0.44 6.93 1.61
#